data_AF-W1X8K7-F1
#
_entry.id   AF-W1X8K7-F1
#
_cell.length_a   1.000
_cell.length_b   1.000
_cell.length_c   1.000
_cell.angle_alpha   90.00
_cell.angle_beta   90.00
_cell.angle_gamma   90.00
#
_symmetry.space_group_name_H-M   'P 1'
#
loop_
_entity.id
_entity.type
_entity.pdbx_description
1 polymer ?
#
loop_
_entity_poly.entity_id
_entity_poly.type
_entity_poly.pdbx_seq_one_letter_code
_entity_poly.pdbx_strand_id
1 'polypeptide(L)' 'LTINERPSARWGSWITITVNQDVIFQTFLFPLKRDFEKTVVFALIQTEEALNRRQINQALLSTGDLAHDEF' A
#
# COMPACT_ATOMS: atom_id res chain seq x y z
N LEU A 1 -3.16 -2.27 8.40
CA LEU A 1 -3.39 -1.39 7.22
C LEU A 1 -3.99 -0.10 7.73
N THR A 2 -3.40 1.05 7.40
CA THR A 2 -3.89 2.36 7.84
C THR A 2 -3.95 3.28 6.63
N ILE A 3 -5.00 4.09 6.56
CA ILE A 3 -5.17 5.11 5.51
C ILE A 3 -5.08 6.46 6.19
N ASN A 4 -4.17 7.30 5.73
CA ASN A 4 -3.93 8.64 6.26
C ASN A 4 -4.23 9.68 5.17
N GLU A 5 -4.97 10.71 5.56
CA GLU A 5 -5.25 11.87 4.73
C GLU A 5 -4.44 13.08 5.22
N ARG A 6 -3.77 13.76 4.28
CA ARG A 6 -3.18 15.08 4.52
C ARG A 6 -3.80 16.11 3.57
N PRO A 7 -4.70 16.99 4.04
CA PRO A 7 -5.32 17.99 3.20
C PRO A 7 -4.30 19.03 2.75
N SER A 8 -4.34 19.36 1.46
CA SER A 8 -3.68 20.51 0.84
C SER A 8 -4.73 21.57 0.57
N ALA A 9 -4.70 22.65 1.36
CA ALA A 9 -5.74 23.67 1.50
C ALA A 9 -6.24 24.35 0.21
N ARG A 10 -5.64 24.08 -0.96
CA ARG A 10 -6.07 24.65 -2.24
C ARG A 10 -6.40 23.59 -3.29
N TRP A 11 -5.72 22.45 -3.30
CA TRP A 11 -5.66 21.59 -4.49
C TRP A 11 -6.19 20.17 -4.26
N GLY A 12 -6.46 19.78 -3.01
CA GLY A 12 -7.01 18.47 -2.68
C GLY A 12 -6.31 17.80 -1.51
N SER A 13 -6.29 16.48 -1.49
CA SER A 13 -5.78 15.71 -0.35
C SER A 13 -4.78 14.65 -0.78
N TRP A 14 -3.67 14.55 -0.06
CA TRP A 14 -2.79 13.39 -0.16
C TRP A 14 -3.40 12.23 0.62
N ILE A 15 -3.61 11.11 -0.05
CA ILE A 15 -4.00 9.86 0.57
C ILE A 15 -2.79 8.94 0.59
N THR A 16 -2.45 8.45 1.77
CA THR A 16 -1.32 7.54 1.99
C THR A 16 -1.85 6.27 2.65
N ILE A 17 -1.55 5.12 2.06
CA ILE A 17 -1.90 3.81 2.61
C ILE A 17 -0.62 3.18 3.14
N THR A 18 -0.64 2.80 4.41
CA THR A 18 0.49 2.18 5.10
C THR A 18 0.13 0.80 5.63
N VAL A 19 1.12 -0.07 5.67
CA VAL A 19 1.05 -1.38 6.33
C VAL A 19 2.19 -1.41 7.34
N ASN A 20 1.84 -1.52 8.62
CA ASN A 20 2.76 -1.33 9.74
C ASN A 20 3.40 0.07 9.67
N GLN A 21 4.69 0.15 9.33
CA GLN A 21 5.45 1.39 9.24
C GLN A 21 5.80 1.79 7.79
N ASP A 22 5.44 0.97 6.80
CA ASP A 22 5.80 1.23 5.42
C ASP A 22 4.64 1.86 4.64
N VAL A 23 4.98 2.83 3.78
CA VAL A 23 4.07 3.35 2.76
C VAL A 23 4.03 2.37 1.59
N ILE A 24 2.84 1.85 1.30
CA ILE A 24 2.63 0.90 0.18
C ILE A 24 1.95 1.54 -1.02
N PHE A 25 1.20 2.62 -0.80
CA PHE A 25 0.55 3.38 -1.85
C PHE A 25 0.36 4.83 -1.41
N GLN A 26 0.55 5.77 -2.33
CA GLN A 26 0.32 7.18 -2.09
C GLN A 26 -0.23 7.82 -3.37
N THR A 27 -1.28 8.61 -3.23
CA THR A 27 -1.87 9.34 -4.36
C THR A 27 -2.40 10.70 -3.93
N PHE A 28 -2.51 11.62 -4.88
CA PHE A 28 -3.13 12.92 -4.68
C PHE A 28 -4.54 12.91 -5.24
N LEU A 29 -5.53 13.15 -4.38
CA LEU A 29 -6.93 13.27 -4.75
C LEU A 29 -7.29 14.73 -4.99
N PHE A 30 -7.78 15.03 -6.20
CA PHE A 30 -8.32 16.33 -6.54
C PHE A 30 -9.84 16.36 -6.27
N PRO A 31 -10.37 17.33 -5.50
CA PRO A 31 -11.77 17.34 -5.06
C PRO A 31 -12.76 17.56 -6.20
N LEU A 32 -12.32 18.13 -7.33
CA LEU A 32 -13.15 18.46 -8.49
C LEU A 32 -13.06 17.42 -9.62
N LYS A 33 -12.24 16.37 -9.49
CA LYS A 33 -12.10 15.36 -10.54
C LYS A 33 -13.12 14.24 -10.34
N ARG A 34 -13.81 13.87 -11.43
CA ARG A 34 -14.67 12.67 -11.52
C ARG A 34 -13.89 11.34 -11.42
N ASP A 35 -12.56 11.39 -11.38
CA ASP A 35 -11.70 10.20 -11.34
C ASP A 35 -11.52 9.60 -9.93
N PHE A 36 -12.30 10.05 -8.94
CA PHE A 36 -12.27 9.51 -7.58
C PHE A 36 -12.50 7.99 -7.56
N GLU A 37 -13.59 7.52 -8.16
CA GLU A 37 -13.94 6.09 -8.26
C GLU A 37 -12.80 5.26 -8.88
N LYS A 38 -12.23 5.72 -10.00
CA LYS A 38 -11.11 5.05 -10.65
C LYS A 38 -9.87 5.00 -9.76
N THR A 39 -9.62 6.07 -9.01
CA THR A 39 -8.50 6.15 -8.09
C THR A 39 -8.66 5.19 -6.92
N VAL A 40 -9.90 5.00 -6.41
CA VAL A 40 -10.22 4.02 -5.38
C VAL A 40 -9.98 2.60 -5.89
N VAL A 41 -10.51 2.27 -7.07
CA VAL A 41 -10.28 0.95 -7.70
C VAL A 41 -8.79 0.69 -7.91
N PHE A 42 -8.04 1.69 -8.36
CA PHE A 42 -6.59 1.57 -8.54
C PHE A 42 -5.84 1.40 -7.21
N ALA A 43 -6.25 2.11 -6.16
CA ALA A 43 -5.67 1.98 -4.83
C ALA A 43 -5.90 0.58 -4.24
N LEU A 44 -7.07 -0.02 -4.47
CA LEU A 44 -7.39 -1.39 -4.07
C LEU A 44 -6.44 -2.39 -4.72
N ILE A 45 -6.36 -2.38 -6.06
CA ILE A 45 -5.53 -3.32 -6.82
C ILE A 45 -4.05 -3.21 -6.39
N GLN A 46 -3.51 -2.00 -6.31
CA GLN A 46 -2.11 -1.82 -5.96
C GLN A 46 -1.80 -2.19 -4.51
N THR A 47 -2.72 -1.92 -3.58
CA THR A 47 -2.56 -2.31 -2.18
C THR A 47 -2.55 -3.83 -2.04
N GLU A 48 -3.46 -4.52 -2.72
CA GLU A 48 -3.54 -5.98 -2.73
C GLU A 48 -2.27 -6.60 -3.32
N GLU A 49 -1.80 -6.11 -4.47
CA GLU A 49 -0.56 -6.58 -5.06
C GLU A 49 0.66 -6.37 -4.16
N ALA A 50 0.75 -5.20 -3.51
CA ALA A 50 1.85 -4.90 -2.58
C ALA A 50 1.83 -5.82 -1.35
N LEU A 51 0.64 -6.13 -0.82
CA LEU A 51 0.46 -7.07 0.29
C LEU A 51 0.81 -8.51 -0.12
N ASN A 52 0.36 -8.96 -1.28
CA ASN A 52 0.67 -10.31 -1.79
C ASN A 52 2.16 -10.49 -2.01
N ARG A 53 2.84 -9.52 -2.64
CA ARG A 53 4.30 -9.56 -2.80
C ARG A 53 5.01 -9.65 -1.45
N ARG A 54 4.57 -8.91 -0.44
CA ARG A 54 5.20 -8.96 0.90
C ARG A 54 5.00 -10.30 1.59
N GLN A 55 3.78 -10.83 1.59
CA GLN A 55 3.48 -12.13 2.19
C GLN A 55 4.30 -13.25 1.54
N ILE A 56 4.40 -13.24 0.21
CA ILE A 56 5.23 -14.20 -0.54
C ILE A 56 6.70 -14.06 -0.15
N ASN A 57 7.25 -12.84 -0.14
CA ASN A 57 8.64 -12.62 0.26
C ASN A 57 8.91 -13.07 1.71
N GLN A 58 7.99 -12.80 2.64
CA GLN A 58 8.10 -13.26 4.03
C GLN A 58 8.04 -14.79 4.14
N ALA A 59 7.13 -15.45 3.42
CA ALA A 59 7.03 -16.90 3.41
C ALA A 59 8.29 -17.55 2.80
N LEU A 60 8.85 -16.96 1.73
CA LEU A 60 10.09 -17.42 1.11
C LEU A 60 11.29 -17.26 2.05
N LEU A 61 11.43 -16.10 2.70
CA LEU A 61 12.49 -15.85 3.69
C LEU A 61 12.36 -16.81 4.88
N SER A 62 11.15 -17.01 5.39
CA SER A 62 10.88 -17.95 6.50
C SER A 62 11.18 -19.40 6.14
N THR A 63 11.06 -19.79 4.87
CA THR A 63 11.40 -21.16 4.42
C THR A 63 12.91 -21.32 4.23
N GLY A 64 13.61 -20.26 3.80
CA GLY A 64 15.07 -20.26 3.66
C GLY A 64 15.81 -20.34 5.00
N ASP A 65 15.29 -19.65 6.04
CA ASP A 65 15.86 -19.68 7.40
C ASP A 65 15.74 -21.07 8.04
N LEU A 66 14.57 -21.73 7.89
CA LEU A 66 14.36 -23.09 8.40
C LEU A 66 15.26 -24.15 7.75
N ALA A 67 15.66 -23.94 6.48
CA ALA A 67 16.48 -24.89 5.74
C ALA A 67 17.98 -24.82 6.10
N HIS A 68 18.41 -23.82 6.87
CA HIS A 68 19.82 -23.62 7.23
C HIS A 68 20.16 -24.07 8.66
N ASP A 69 19.16 -24.27 9.53
CA ASP A 69 19.34 -24.50 10.97
C ASP A 69 19.54 -25.98 11.36
N GLU A 70 19.92 -26.84 10.40
CA GLU A 70 20.15 -28.28 10.61
C GLU A 70 21.49 -28.76 10.01
N PHE A 71 22.64 -28.24 10.45
CA PHE A 71 23.95 -28.94 10.32
C PHE A 71 24.90 -28.65 11.48
#